data_AF-A0A218P6K8-F1
#
_entry.id   AF-A0A218P6K8-F1
#
_cell.length_a   1.000
_cell.length_b   1.000
_cell.length_c   1.000
_cell.angle_alpha   90.00
_cell.angle_beta   90.00
_cell.angle_gamma   90.00
#
_symmetry.space_group_name_H-M   'P 1'
#
loop_
_entity.id
_entity.type
_entity.pdbx_description
1 polymer ?
#
loop_
_entity_poly.entity_id
_entity_poly.type
_entity_poly.pdbx_seq_one_letter_code
_entity_poly.pdbx_strand_id
1 'polypeptide(L)'
;MRRRGQILSLDAMLALVMVVVMLGTITSTSTALQNEISTMVSWYDRANIASNMLDVLTKNPGDPANWIKDASKLRSLGLRSDTYPYAVSYEKISALMQLGDDTAVVNSLISMSNNKDFELHLYLTNTTVSLTGNFPKRVFIDLSDGKDRNMQIGQGSTGNNPFDATNVTLNGDKLPKRNQPYSLSPGDVLAFYTLEDITVHDRKNGEDYPIPAPAYVGIQVISTGSHFQVQWTDRGLHITGQGQVRIIVEGYQKNTIQVNVDVTEPEELTAPSYRIAVINGSKVNDDATIQKSRDRSPWVEYIERKVTVEKLKYEESIDVDSPSTTEWIAGRLTMNVPEYAYFRVTVAPQDTGRIILIARDGDEYRGVLIEKQSEDSALQAVVATSGDSSPPKFYIGNTTSVDVPWSSIFQAFDTSTGSKVILVWIYGNTFGGTAKITDMGHLGTIMKPKFERTMLKLWVWDDS
;
A
#
# COMPACT_ATOMS: atom_id res chain seq x y z
N MET A 1 -102.99 -34.43 -14.58
CA MET A 1 -101.71 -34.76 -13.90
C MET A 1 -100.42 -34.53 -14.73
N ARG A 2 -100.45 -34.30 -16.06
CA ARG A 2 -99.23 -34.15 -16.88
C ARG A 2 -98.46 -32.81 -16.81
N ARG A 3 -99.05 -31.71 -16.28
CA ARG A 3 -98.38 -30.38 -16.22
C ARG A 3 -97.50 -30.13 -14.98
N ARG A 4 -97.63 -30.90 -13.89
CA ARG A 4 -96.84 -30.68 -12.65
C ARG A 4 -95.47 -31.37 -12.68
N GLY A 5 -95.33 -32.49 -13.37
CA GLY A 5 -94.04 -33.18 -13.53
C GLY A 5 -93.05 -32.45 -14.44
N GLN A 6 -93.54 -31.72 -15.46
CA GLN A 6 -92.71 -30.91 -16.35
C GLN A 6 -92.16 -29.64 -15.68
N ILE A 7 -92.91 -29.05 -14.74
CA ILE A 7 -92.46 -27.87 -13.98
C ILE A 7 -91.39 -28.28 -12.97
N LEU A 8 -91.56 -29.42 -12.29
CA LEU A 8 -90.56 -29.98 -11.37
C LEU A 8 -89.24 -30.37 -12.08
N SER A 9 -89.30 -30.90 -13.30
CA SER A 9 -88.08 -31.23 -14.05
C SER A 9 -87.37 -30.00 -14.61
N LEU A 10 -88.10 -28.94 -14.98
CA LEU A 10 -87.52 -27.68 -15.47
C LEU A 10 -86.80 -26.94 -14.34
N ASP A 11 -87.40 -26.89 -13.15
CA ASP A 11 -86.83 -26.22 -11.98
C ASP A 11 -85.60 -26.97 -11.45
N ALA A 12 -85.65 -28.31 -11.44
CA ALA A 12 -84.49 -29.14 -11.14
C ALA A 12 -83.35 -28.98 -12.17
N MET A 13 -83.68 -28.83 -13.46
CA MET A 13 -82.69 -28.57 -14.50
C MET A 13 -82.06 -27.18 -14.38
N LEU A 14 -82.85 -26.14 -14.07
CA LEU A 14 -82.36 -24.79 -13.81
C LEU A 14 -81.45 -24.74 -12.58
N ALA A 15 -81.85 -25.40 -11.49
CA ALA A 15 -81.02 -25.54 -10.30
C ALA A 15 -79.70 -26.27 -10.60
N LEU A 16 -79.74 -27.35 -11.39
CA LEU A 16 -78.54 -28.09 -11.81
C LEU A 16 -77.60 -27.21 -12.66
N VAL A 17 -78.14 -26.46 -13.62
CA VAL A 17 -77.35 -25.54 -14.46
C VAL A 17 -76.70 -24.46 -13.59
N MET A 18 -77.42 -23.87 -12.64
CA MET A 18 -76.83 -22.90 -11.71
C MET A 18 -75.70 -23.52 -10.88
N VAL A 19 -75.88 -24.74 -10.36
CA VAL A 19 -74.84 -25.44 -9.58
C VAL A 19 -73.60 -25.74 -10.44
N VAL A 20 -73.77 -26.17 -11.69
CA VAL A 20 -72.65 -26.44 -12.61
C VAL A 20 -71.90 -25.15 -12.96
N VAL A 21 -72.60 -24.04 -13.21
CA VAL A 21 -71.97 -22.75 -13.47
C VAL A 21 -71.24 -22.24 -12.21
N MET A 22 -71.85 -22.33 -11.03
CA MET A 22 -71.20 -21.96 -9.77
C MET A 22 -69.93 -22.79 -9.54
N LEU A 23 -70.01 -24.11 -9.69
CA LEU A 23 -68.84 -24.99 -9.57
C LEU A 23 -67.75 -24.63 -10.59
N GLY A 24 -68.12 -24.33 -11.83
CA GLY A 24 -67.19 -23.88 -12.87
C GLY A 24 -66.50 -22.55 -12.49
N THR A 25 -67.26 -21.58 -12.00
CA THR A 25 -66.71 -20.29 -11.54
C THR A 25 -65.81 -20.45 -10.31
N ILE A 26 -66.22 -21.23 -9.31
CA ILE A 26 -65.42 -21.53 -8.12
C ILE A 26 -64.11 -22.21 -8.51
N THR A 27 -64.16 -23.19 -9.43
CA THR A 27 -62.97 -23.90 -9.91
C THR A 27 -62.04 -22.94 -10.65
N SER A 28 -62.58 -22.11 -11.56
CA SER A 28 -61.79 -21.14 -12.31
C SER A 28 -61.15 -20.08 -11.42
N THR A 29 -61.90 -19.51 -10.47
CA THR A 29 -61.37 -18.55 -9.50
C THR A 29 -60.36 -19.19 -8.55
N SER A 30 -60.57 -20.44 -8.12
CA SER A 30 -59.61 -21.19 -7.31
C SER A 30 -58.29 -21.40 -8.05
N THR A 31 -58.33 -21.75 -9.34
CA THR A 31 -57.12 -21.91 -10.16
C THR A 31 -56.42 -20.57 -10.39
N ALA A 32 -57.17 -19.49 -10.63
CA ALA A 32 -56.60 -18.15 -10.77
C ALA A 32 -55.88 -17.70 -9.49
N LEU A 33 -56.51 -17.88 -8.32
CA LEU A 33 -55.90 -17.57 -7.02
C LEU A 33 -54.67 -18.43 -6.74
N GLN A 34 -54.72 -19.74 -7.03
CA GLN A 34 -53.55 -20.61 -6.90
C GLN A 34 -52.38 -20.15 -7.77
N ASN A 35 -52.65 -19.73 -9.01
CA ASN A 35 -51.64 -19.22 -9.94
C ASN A 35 -51.05 -17.88 -9.46
N GLU A 36 -51.88 -16.96 -8.96
CA GLU A 36 -51.43 -15.69 -8.39
C GLU A 36 -50.59 -15.89 -7.14
N ILE A 37 -51.03 -16.75 -6.21
CA ILE A 37 -50.27 -17.08 -4.99
C ILE A 37 -48.94 -17.73 -5.38
N SER A 38 -48.94 -18.68 -6.31
CA SER A 38 -47.71 -19.33 -6.80
C SER A 38 -46.73 -18.32 -7.41
N THR A 39 -47.25 -17.35 -8.17
CA THR A 39 -46.44 -16.29 -8.79
C THR A 39 -45.90 -15.31 -7.75
N MET A 40 -46.70 -14.92 -6.75
CA MET A 40 -46.24 -14.07 -5.64
C MET A 40 -45.18 -14.75 -4.78
N VAL A 41 -45.36 -16.03 -4.45
CA VAL A 41 -44.37 -16.82 -3.71
C VAL A 41 -43.08 -16.95 -4.52
N SER A 42 -43.18 -17.27 -5.82
CA SER A 42 -42.01 -17.37 -6.70
C SER A 42 -41.27 -16.03 -6.82
N TRP A 43 -41.99 -14.91 -6.92
CA TRP A 43 -41.39 -13.58 -6.95
C TRP A 43 -40.68 -13.24 -5.63
N TYR A 44 -41.31 -13.55 -4.49
CA TYR A 44 -40.72 -13.34 -3.17
C TYR A 44 -39.44 -14.16 -2.97
N ASP A 45 -39.44 -15.42 -3.38
CA ASP A 45 -38.26 -16.28 -3.30
C ASP A 45 -37.11 -15.73 -4.16
N ARG A 46 -37.41 -15.26 -5.38
CA ARG A 46 -36.43 -14.66 -6.30
C ARG A 46 -35.83 -13.36 -5.75
N ALA A 47 -36.68 -12.45 -5.26
CA ALA A 47 -36.25 -11.14 -4.75
C ALA A 47 -35.23 -11.25 -3.59
N ASN A 48 -35.25 -12.36 -2.85
CA ASN A 48 -34.34 -12.57 -1.73
C ASN A 48 -33.01 -13.24 -2.10
N ILE A 49 -32.86 -13.83 -3.29
CA ILE A 49 -31.64 -14.59 -3.66
C ILE A 49 -30.41 -13.70 -3.58
N ALA A 50 -30.42 -12.54 -4.23
CA ALA A 50 -29.27 -11.65 -4.28
C ALA A 50 -28.88 -11.11 -2.89
N SER A 51 -29.88 -10.75 -2.07
CA SER A 51 -29.67 -10.31 -0.70
C SER A 51 -29.10 -11.42 0.19
N ASN A 52 -29.65 -12.64 0.09
CA ASN A 52 -29.18 -13.81 0.83
C ASN A 52 -27.75 -14.18 0.43
N MET A 53 -27.44 -14.16 -0.86
CA MET A 53 -26.08 -14.42 -1.36
C MET A 53 -25.08 -13.41 -0.80
N LEU A 54 -25.37 -12.10 -0.87
CA LEU A 54 -24.49 -11.10 -0.25
C LEU A 54 -24.42 -11.22 1.27
N ASP A 55 -25.51 -11.60 1.94
CA ASP A 55 -25.53 -11.88 3.38
C ASP A 55 -24.60 -13.02 3.74
N VAL A 56 -24.68 -14.16 3.05
CA VAL A 56 -23.79 -15.30 3.28
C VAL A 56 -22.34 -14.88 3.01
N LEU A 57 -22.06 -14.22 1.89
CA LEU A 57 -20.71 -13.75 1.55
C LEU A 57 -20.13 -12.79 2.60
N THR A 58 -20.91 -11.83 3.10
CA THR A 58 -20.37 -10.75 3.95
C THR A 58 -20.53 -10.98 5.44
N LYS A 59 -21.48 -11.82 5.87
CA LYS A 59 -21.78 -12.08 7.30
C LYS A 59 -21.29 -13.44 7.79
N ASN A 60 -20.85 -14.33 6.90
CA ASN A 60 -20.29 -15.63 7.24
C ASN A 60 -18.77 -15.66 6.98
N PRO A 61 -17.93 -16.22 7.88
CA PRO A 61 -16.51 -16.44 7.62
C PRO A 61 -16.23 -17.55 6.61
N GLY A 62 -17.25 -18.35 6.28
CA GLY A 62 -17.13 -19.58 5.49
C GLY A 62 -17.07 -20.82 6.38
N ASP A 63 -17.30 -21.98 5.78
CA ASP A 63 -17.16 -23.29 6.41
C ASP A 63 -16.27 -24.19 5.54
N PRO A 64 -15.05 -24.54 6.00
CA PRO A 64 -14.41 -24.04 7.21
C PRO A 64 -14.01 -22.55 7.09
N ALA A 65 -13.87 -21.85 8.21
CA ALA A 65 -13.54 -20.41 8.24
C ALA A 65 -12.22 -20.07 7.52
N ASN A 66 -11.25 -21.00 7.57
CA ASN A 66 -9.93 -20.90 6.96
C ASN A 66 -9.84 -21.57 5.58
N TRP A 67 -10.94 -21.64 4.83
CA TRP A 67 -11.02 -22.28 3.52
C TRP A 67 -9.95 -21.84 2.52
N ILE A 68 -9.41 -20.63 2.67
CA ILE A 68 -8.29 -20.10 1.87
C ILE A 68 -7.02 -20.97 1.90
N LYS A 69 -6.83 -21.79 2.93
CA LYS A 69 -5.68 -22.70 3.04
C LYS A 69 -5.87 -23.98 2.23
N ASP A 70 -7.12 -24.38 1.98
CA ASP A 70 -7.49 -25.61 1.28
C ASP A 70 -8.94 -25.49 0.77
N ALA A 71 -9.08 -24.99 -0.46
CA ALA A 71 -10.38 -24.78 -1.09
C ALA A 71 -11.14 -26.10 -1.34
N SER A 72 -10.44 -27.25 -1.42
CA SER A 72 -11.08 -28.54 -1.65
C SER A 72 -12.04 -28.98 -0.53
N LYS A 73 -11.86 -28.42 0.68
CA LYS A 73 -12.71 -28.67 1.85
C LYS A 73 -13.84 -27.65 2.00
N LEU A 74 -13.96 -26.69 1.09
CA LEU A 74 -14.95 -25.63 1.13
C LEU A 74 -16.36 -26.20 1.02
N ARG A 75 -17.20 -25.90 2.02
CA ARG A 75 -18.64 -26.21 2.04
C ARG A 75 -19.46 -24.97 1.76
N SER A 76 -19.12 -23.87 2.43
CA SER A 76 -19.76 -22.57 2.24
C SER A 76 -18.70 -21.49 2.15
N LEU A 77 -18.70 -20.73 1.07
CA LEU A 77 -17.85 -19.55 0.93
C LEU A 77 -18.33 -18.44 1.87
N GLY A 78 -17.39 -17.64 2.34
CA GLY A 78 -17.64 -16.51 3.19
C GLY A 78 -16.41 -15.63 3.25
N LEU A 79 -16.63 -14.32 3.24
CA LEU A 79 -15.59 -13.30 3.22
C LEU A 79 -15.44 -12.62 4.58
N ARG A 80 -16.33 -12.84 5.55
CA ARG A 80 -16.23 -12.20 6.86
C ARG A 80 -14.90 -12.55 7.53
N SER A 81 -14.31 -11.58 8.21
CA SER A 81 -13.17 -11.82 9.09
C SER A 81 -13.53 -12.82 10.19
N ASP A 82 -12.56 -13.63 10.56
CA ASP A 82 -12.66 -14.52 11.72
C ASP A 82 -12.46 -13.74 13.03
N THR A 83 -11.75 -12.60 12.95
CA THR A 83 -11.36 -11.80 14.12
C THR A 83 -12.25 -10.56 14.30
N TYR A 84 -12.71 -9.94 13.20
CA TYR A 84 -13.48 -8.70 13.22
C TYR A 84 -14.87 -8.90 12.59
N PRO A 85 -15.91 -9.24 13.37
CA PRO A 85 -17.22 -9.63 12.84
C PRO A 85 -17.95 -8.57 12.00
N TYR A 86 -17.54 -7.30 12.11
CA TYR A 86 -18.09 -6.18 11.35
C TYR A 86 -17.37 -5.94 10.01
N ALA A 87 -16.29 -6.69 9.71
CA ALA A 87 -15.45 -6.51 8.54
C ALA A 87 -15.33 -7.79 7.70
N VAL A 88 -15.04 -7.61 6.42
CA VAL A 88 -14.62 -8.68 5.50
C VAL A 88 -13.10 -8.76 5.44
N SER A 89 -12.57 -9.95 5.24
CA SER A 89 -11.13 -10.23 5.17
C SER A 89 -10.57 -9.93 3.78
N TYR A 90 -9.57 -9.06 3.70
CA TYR A 90 -8.82 -8.83 2.47
C TYR A 90 -8.13 -10.10 1.96
N GLU A 91 -7.67 -10.97 2.87
CA GLU A 91 -7.04 -12.25 2.53
C GLU A 91 -8.04 -13.18 1.83
N LYS A 92 -9.27 -13.28 2.35
CA LYS A 92 -10.35 -14.06 1.73
C LYS A 92 -10.79 -13.49 0.39
N ILE A 93 -10.83 -12.17 0.25
CA ILE A 93 -11.10 -11.51 -1.04
C ILE A 93 -9.97 -11.84 -2.04
N SER A 94 -8.71 -11.68 -1.64
CA SER A 94 -7.55 -11.98 -2.50
C SER A 94 -7.52 -13.45 -2.92
N ALA A 95 -7.86 -14.37 -2.01
CA ALA A 95 -7.97 -15.78 -2.30
C ALA A 95 -9.12 -16.07 -3.28
N LEU A 96 -10.29 -15.43 -3.14
CA LEU A 96 -11.38 -15.53 -4.11
C LEU A 96 -10.93 -15.03 -5.51
N MET A 97 -10.15 -13.96 -5.56
CA MET A 97 -9.62 -13.44 -6.83
C MET A 97 -8.72 -14.46 -7.53
N GLN A 98 -7.88 -15.17 -6.77
CA GLN A 98 -6.94 -16.17 -7.30
C GLN A 98 -7.60 -17.52 -7.61
N LEU A 99 -8.56 -17.94 -6.78
CA LEU A 99 -9.24 -19.24 -6.86
C LEU A 99 -10.59 -19.16 -7.58
N GLY A 100 -10.83 -18.09 -8.35
CA GLY A 100 -12.10 -17.87 -9.04
C GLY A 100 -12.45 -18.94 -10.10
N ASP A 101 -11.48 -19.77 -10.49
CA ASP A 101 -11.68 -20.90 -11.40
C ASP A 101 -11.75 -22.26 -10.67
N ASP A 102 -11.56 -22.28 -9.34
CA ASP A 102 -11.64 -23.50 -8.56
C ASP A 102 -13.09 -24.01 -8.49
N THR A 103 -13.28 -25.28 -8.82
CA THR A 103 -14.60 -25.92 -8.89
C THR A 103 -15.36 -25.84 -7.56
N ALA A 104 -14.69 -25.98 -6.41
CA ALA A 104 -15.36 -25.90 -5.11
C ALA A 104 -15.83 -24.47 -4.81
N VAL A 105 -15.01 -23.46 -5.15
CA VAL A 105 -15.36 -22.04 -5.03
C VAL A 105 -16.56 -21.71 -5.91
N VAL A 106 -16.51 -22.06 -7.20
CA VAL A 106 -17.58 -21.80 -8.16
C VAL A 106 -18.88 -22.51 -7.75
N ASN A 107 -18.81 -23.78 -7.37
CA ASN A 107 -19.98 -24.53 -6.89
C ASN A 107 -20.59 -23.93 -5.62
N SER A 108 -19.78 -23.42 -4.70
CA SER A 108 -20.28 -22.75 -3.51
C SER A 108 -21.05 -21.47 -3.87
N LEU A 109 -20.54 -20.68 -4.82
CA LEU A 109 -21.23 -19.48 -5.32
C LEU A 109 -22.54 -19.83 -6.06
N ILE A 110 -22.55 -20.88 -6.89
CA ILE A 110 -23.76 -21.39 -7.57
C ILE A 110 -24.82 -21.84 -6.56
N SER A 111 -24.40 -22.51 -5.48
CA SER A 111 -25.31 -22.92 -4.41
C SER A 111 -25.96 -21.71 -3.73
N MET A 112 -25.19 -20.63 -3.50
CA MET A 112 -25.72 -19.39 -2.93
C MET A 112 -26.68 -18.64 -3.86
N SER A 113 -26.46 -18.72 -5.17
CA SER A 113 -27.38 -18.15 -6.16
C SER A 113 -28.61 -19.04 -6.41
N ASN A 114 -28.75 -20.18 -5.72
CA ASN A 114 -29.81 -21.16 -5.96
C ASN A 114 -29.84 -21.64 -7.43
N ASN A 115 -28.66 -21.90 -8.01
CA ASN A 115 -28.44 -22.27 -9.41
C ASN A 115 -28.92 -21.22 -10.43
N LYS A 116 -29.06 -19.96 -10.01
CA LYS A 116 -29.33 -18.84 -10.91
C LYS A 116 -28.04 -18.27 -11.48
N ASP A 117 -28.16 -17.65 -12.64
CA ASP A 117 -27.06 -16.92 -13.23
C ASP A 117 -26.79 -15.67 -12.40
N PHE A 118 -25.51 -15.31 -12.27
CA PHE A 118 -25.14 -14.12 -11.53
C PHE A 118 -23.85 -13.50 -12.03
N GLU A 119 -23.66 -12.23 -11.66
CA GLU A 119 -22.45 -11.46 -11.86
C GLU A 119 -22.13 -10.72 -10.56
N LEU A 120 -20.98 -11.05 -9.95
CA LEU A 120 -20.48 -10.41 -8.74
C LEU A 120 -19.27 -9.54 -9.08
N HIS A 121 -19.34 -8.28 -8.69
CA HIS A 121 -18.26 -7.30 -8.79
C HIS A 121 -17.81 -6.88 -7.40
N LEU A 122 -16.49 -6.85 -7.18
CA LEU A 122 -15.87 -6.27 -5.99
C LEU A 122 -15.07 -5.03 -6.37
N TYR A 123 -15.29 -3.95 -5.64
CA TYR A 123 -14.60 -2.67 -5.78
C TYR A 123 -13.81 -2.40 -4.50
N LEU A 124 -12.49 -2.53 -4.58
CA LEU A 124 -11.55 -2.23 -3.50
C LEU A 124 -10.99 -0.84 -3.70
N THR A 125 -10.67 -0.15 -2.59
CA THR A 125 -9.98 1.15 -2.64
C THR A 125 -8.70 1.01 -3.48
N ASN A 126 -8.56 1.83 -4.53
CA ASN A 126 -7.38 1.83 -5.36
C ASN A 126 -6.43 2.93 -4.89
N THR A 127 -5.15 2.61 -4.75
CA THR A 127 -4.12 3.58 -4.38
C THR A 127 -2.99 3.52 -5.39
N THR A 128 -2.82 4.59 -6.16
CA THR A 128 -1.69 4.74 -7.06
C THR A 128 -0.66 5.65 -6.44
N VAL A 129 0.59 5.24 -6.51
CA VAL A 129 1.73 5.98 -5.96
C VAL A 129 2.68 6.30 -7.08
N SER A 130 3.14 7.55 -7.14
CA SER A 130 4.20 7.98 -8.06
C SER A 130 5.28 8.75 -7.32
N LEU A 131 6.50 8.69 -7.86
CA LEU A 131 7.65 9.41 -7.34
C LEU A 131 8.19 10.37 -8.39
N THR A 132 8.35 11.64 -8.02
CA THR A 132 9.02 12.64 -8.85
C THR A 132 10.21 13.25 -8.11
N GLY A 133 11.10 13.90 -8.85
CA GLY A 133 12.34 14.47 -8.31
C GLY A 133 13.51 13.49 -8.28
N ASN A 134 14.52 13.80 -7.50
CA ASN A 134 15.76 13.02 -7.39
C ASN A 134 16.08 12.74 -5.93
N PHE A 135 16.62 11.55 -5.66
CA PHE A 135 17.13 11.25 -4.32
C PHE A 135 18.34 12.13 -3.99
N PRO A 136 18.49 12.56 -2.72
CA PRO A 136 19.70 13.18 -2.23
C PRO A 136 20.92 12.29 -2.47
N LYS A 137 22.05 12.90 -2.82
CA LYS A 137 23.31 12.19 -3.02
C LYS A 137 24.22 12.40 -1.82
N ARG A 138 24.81 11.33 -1.31
CA ARG A 138 25.82 11.42 -0.26
C ARG A 138 27.10 12.05 -0.81
N VAL A 139 27.64 13.00 -0.07
CA VAL A 139 28.99 13.53 -0.24
C VAL A 139 29.77 13.05 0.98
N PHE A 140 30.75 12.19 0.77
CA PHE A 140 31.58 11.68 1.86
C PHE A 140 33.05 11.84 1.51
N ILE A 141 33.77 12.52 2.38
CA ILE A 141 35.18 12.86 2.22
C ILE A 141 35.87 12.46 3.53
N ASP A 142 36.61 11.35 3.49
CA ASP A 142 37.39 10.87 4.63
C ASP A 142 38.86 11.28 4.47
N LEU A 143 39.30 12.19 5.33
CA LEU A 143 40.67 12.67 5.37
C LEU A 143 41.34 12.29 6.68
N SER A 144 40.82 11.26 7.35
CA SER A 144 41.30 10.78 8.65
C SER A 144 42.56 9.91 8.53
N ASP A 145 42.73 9.16 7.44
CA ASP A 145 43.86 8.23 7.27
C ASP A 145 45.19 8.89 6.85
N GLY A 146 45.17 10.21 6.61
CA GLY A 146 46.36 10.95 6.21
C GLY A 146 47.20 11.46 7.38
N LYS A 147 48.52 11.58 7.16
CA LYS A 147 49.35 12.51 7.95
C LYS A 147 48.75 13.91 7.82
N ASP A 148 48.21 14.47 8.88
CA ASP A 148 48.23 15.90 9.19
C ASP A 148 48.18 16.83 7.94
N ARG A 149 46.96 17.11 7.46
CA ARG A 149 46.66 17.77 6.16
C ARG A 149 46.33 19.25 6.34
N ASN A 150 46.64 20.08 5.34
CA ASN A 150 46.33 21.51 5.36
C ASN A 150 45.02 21.76 4.61
N MET A 151 43.92 21.87 5.36
CA MET A 151 42.56 21.87 4.85
C MET A 151 41.97 23.28 4.77
N GLN A 152 41.29 23.59 3.66
CA GLN A 152 40.51 24.82 3.51
C GLN A 152 39.10 24.46 3.01
N ILE A 153 38.07 25.10 3.58
CA ILE A 153 36.67 24.87 3.20
C ILE A 153 35.99 26.21 2.93
N GLY A 154 35.49 26.39 1.71
CA GLY A 154 34.83 27.63 1.32
C GLY A 154 34.53 27.73 -0.17
N GLN A 155 34.06 28.90 -0.60
CA GLN A 155 33.69 29.14 -1.99
C GLN A 155 34.89 29.27 -2.92
N GLY A 156 34.78 28.76 -4.15
CA GLY A 156 35.74 28.94 -5.23
C GLY A 156 37.01 28.08 -5.12
N SER A 157 37.96 28.28 -6.03
CA SER A 157 39.15 27.42 -6.22
C SER A 157 40.21 27.50 -5.12
N THR A 158 39.99 28.31 -4.09
CA THR A 158 40.93 28.44 -2.96
C THR A 158 40.39 27.83 -1.68
N GLY A 159 39.09 27.53 -1.58
CA GLY A 159 38.50 26.96 -0.37
C GLY A 159 38.59 27.82 0.88
N ASN A 160 38.96 29.10 0.81
CA ASN A 160 39.20 29.91 2.01
C ASN A 160 38.35 31.17 2.05
N ASN A 161 37.28 31.21 1.26
CA ASN A 161 36.35 32.32 1.23
C ASN A 161 35.14 32.01 2.13
N PRO A 162 34.61 33.01 2.85
CA PRO A 162 33.32 32.88 3.51
C PRO A 162 32.23 32.50 2.52
N PHE A 163 31.21 31.80 2.99
CA PHE A 163 30.07 31.36 2.20
C PHE A 163 28.75 31.42 2.97
N ASP A 164 27.65 31.51 2.26
CA ASP A 164 26.30 31.54 2.82
C ASP A 164 25.89 30.17 3.36
N ALA A 165 25.57 30.16 4.66
CA ALA A 165 25.11 28.97 5.36
C ALA A 165 23.94 29.24 6.31
N THR A 166 23.07 28.25 6.48
CA THR A 166 21.94 28.27 7.42
C THR A 166 21.94 27.07 8.36
N ASN A 167 21.17 27.17 9.45
CA ASN A 167 21.09 26.15 10.52
C ASN A 167 22.46 25.64 11.00
N VAL A 168 23.41 26.56 11.20
CA VAL A 168 24.76 26.22 11.66
C VAL A 168 24.71 25.83 13.14
N THR A 169 25.20 24.64 13.46
CA THR A 169 25.29 24.08 14.80
C THR A 169 26.69 23.56 15.09
N LEU A 170 27.14 23.67 16.33
CA LEU A 170 28.35 23.03 16.84
C LEU A 170 27.94 22.07 17.96
N ASN A 171 28.25 20.79 17.80
CA ASN A 171 27.87 19.72 18.73
C ASN A 171 26.35 19.66 19.00
N GLY A 172 25.54 19.99 17.98
CA GLY A 172 24.07 20.02 18.06
C GLY A 172 23.49 21.35 18.53
N ASP A 173 24.28 22.21 19.15
CA ASP A 173 23.83 23.52 19.61
C ASP A 173 23.95 24.58 18.51
N LYS A 174 22.95 25.45 18.36
CA LYS A 174 22.98 26.54 17.39
C LYS A 174 24.20 27.43 17.61
N LEU A 175 25.05 27.58 16.58
CA LEU A 175 26.27 28.39 16.64
C LEU A 175 25.92 29.89 16.60
N PRO A 176 26.12 30.64 17.69
CA PRO A 176 25.77 32.07 17.72
C PRO A 176 26.62 32.88 16.73
N LYS A 177 26.02 33.94 16.15
CA LYS A 177 26.78 34.91 15.33
C LYS A 177 27.60 35.81 16.26
N ARG A 178 28.92 35.74 16.15
CA ARG A 178 29.86 36.64 16.84
C ARG A 178 31.11 36.88 16.01
N ASN A 179 31.79 38.00 16.28
CA ASN A 179 32.99 38.42 15.56
C ASN A 179 34.27 37.67 15.96
N GLN A 180 34.21 36.84 17.00
CA GLN A 180 35.35 36.03 17.46
C GLN A 180 35.25 34.59 16.93
N PRO A 181 36.33 34.01 16.39
CA PRO A 181 36.33 32.62 15.95
C PRO A 181 35.97 31.65 17.08
N TYR A 182 35.36 30.54 16.73
CA TYR A 182 35.23 29.35 17.56
C TYR A 182 36.35 28.39 17.19
N SER A 183 37.23 28.07 18.14
CA SER A 183 38.22 27.00 17.94
C SER A 183 37.54 25.65 18.09
N LEU A 184 37.74 24.79 17.10
CA LEU A 184 37.21 23.44 17.07
C LEU A 184 38.26 22.47 17.60
N SER A 185 37.84 21.59 18.51
CA SER A 185 38.67 20.59 19.17
C SER A 185 38.42 19.19 18.58
N PRO A 186 39.33 18.22 18.76
CA PRO A 186 39.06 16.82 18.43
C PRO A 186 37.77 16.33 19.08
N GLY A 187 36.87 15.74 18.29
CA GLY A 187 35.53 15.31 18.70
C GLY A 187 34.42 16.29 18.34
N ASP A 188 34.73 17.57 18.03
CA ASP A 188 33.71 18.54 17.65
C ASP A 188 33.09 18.20 16.29
N VAL A 189 31.78 18.43 16.19
CA VAL A 189 30.99 18.28 14.97
C VAL A 189 30.36 19.62 14.63
N LEU A 190 30.85 20.24 13.56
CA LEU A 190 30.26 21.43 12.96
C LEU A 190 29.28 20.98 11.87
N ALA A 191 28.01 21.37 11.97
CA ALA A 191 26.99 21.05 10.96
C ALA A 191 26.30 22.30 10.44
N PHE A 192 25.97 22.35 9.16
CA PHE A 192 25.32 23.49 8.50
C PHE A 192 24.69 23.10 7.16
N TYR A 193 23.81 23.95 6.64
CA TYR A 193 23.40 23.90 5.24
C TYR A 193 24.14 24.98 4.46
N THR A 194 24.92 24.60 3.45
CA THR A 194 25.45 25.54 2.47
C THR A 194 24.38 25.92 1.46
N LEU A 195 24.29 27.21 1.16
CA LEU A 195 23.37 27.78 0.16
C LEU A 195 24.06 28.00 -1.19
N GLU A 196 25.38 27.82 -1.25
CA GLU A 196 26.20 27.93 -2.47
C GLU A 196 27.26 26.82 -2.56
N ASP A 197 27.79 26.61 -3.76
CA ASP A 197 28.81 25.59 -4.00
C ASP A 197 30.07 25.91 -3.18
N ILE A 198 30.52 24.94 -2.40
CA ILE A 198 31.76 25.04 -1.62
C ILE A 198 32.71 23.91 -2.03
N THR A 199 33.99 24.10 -1.76
CA THR A 199 35.01 23.08 -2.02
C THR A 199 35.82 22.84 -0.76
N VAL A 200 36.04 21.57 -0.45
CA VAL A 200 37.04 21.15 0.54
C VAL A 200 38.36 20.96 -0.21
N HIS A 201 39.33 21.81 0.06
CA HIS A 201 40.65 21.78 -0.57
C HIS A 201 41.68 21.15 0.37
N ASP A 202 42.30 20.06 -0.07
CA ASP A 202 43.53 19.53 0.54
C ASP A 202 44.75 20.15 -0.17
N ARG A 203 45.26 21.25 0.41
CA ARG A 203 46.43 21.95 -0.14
C ARG A 203 47.69 21.12 -0.17
N LYS A 204 47.80 20.10 0.68
CA LYS A 204 49.02 19.29 0.79
C LYS A 204 49.14 18.33 -0.39
N ASN A 205 48.02 17.75 -0.81
CA ASN A 205 47.98 16.78 -1.91
C ASN A 205 47.47 17.39 -3.23
N GLY A 206 46.95 18.63 -3.21
CA GLY A 206 46.40 19.29 -4.39
C GLY A 206 45.08 18.66 -4.85
N GLU A 207 44.31 18.14 -3.89
CA GLU A 207 43.03 17.49 -4.15
C GLU A 207 41.87 18.41 -3.75
N ASP A 208 40.87 18.50 -4.64
CA ASP A 208 39.70 19.36 -4.47
C ASP A 208 38.45 18.48 -4.43
N TYR A 209 37.65 18.63 -3.39
CA TYR A 209 36.40 17.90 -3.21
C TYR A 209 35.22 18.89 -3.25
N PRO A 210 34.56 19.06 -4.41
CA PRO A 210 33.44 19.98 -4.55
C PRO A 210 32.20 19.43 -3.81
N ILE A 211 31.48 20.33 -3.15
CA ILE A 211 30.21 20.09 -2.47
C ILE A 211 29.17 21.04 -3.09
N PRO A 212 28.36 20.55 -4.05
CA PRO A 212 27.37 21.38 -4.72
C PRO A 212 26.23 21.77 -3.78
N ALA A 213 25.78 23.02 -3.87
CA ALA A 213 24.63 23.51 -3.14
C ALA A 213 23.28 23.15 -3.79
N PRO A 214 22.19 23.18 -3.01
CA PRO A 214 22.20 23.30 -1.55
C PRO A 214 22.72 22.00 -0.94
N ALA A 215 23.45 22.03 0.17
CA ALA A 215 23.88 20.80 0.83
C ALA A 215 23.93 20.94 2.35
N TYR A 216 23.44 19.92 3.06
CA TYR A 216 23.81 19.79 4.47
C TYR A 216 25.22 19.23 4.54
N VAL A 217 26.04 19.76 5.43
CA VAL A 217 27.43 19.38 5.62
C VAL A 217 27.70 19.28 7.11
N GLY A 218 28.20 18.13 7.54
CA GLY A 218 28.77 17.87 8.85
C GLY A 218 30.28 17.67 8.71
N ILE A 219 31.05 18.36 9.55
CA ILE A 219 32.49 18.26 9.63
C ILE A 219 32.82 17.76 11.02
N GLN A 220 33.29 16.51 11.10
CA GLN A 220 33.82 15.95 12.33
C GLN A 220 35.32 16.20 12.39
N VAL A 221 35.77 16.83 13.47
CA VAL A 221 37.19 17.05 13.73
C VAL A 221 37.76 15.82 14.43
N ILE A 222 38.69 15.13 13.77
CA ILE A 222 39.32 13.91 14.30
C ILE A 222 40.59 14.24 15.08
N SER A 223 41.41 15.12 14.52
CA SER A 223 42.65 15.58 15.15
C SER A 223 42.99 16.97 14.64
N THR A 224 43.56 17.78 15.52
CA THR A 224 44.04 19.13 15.22
C THR A 224 45.49 19.26 15.70
N GLY A 225 46.44 19.23 14.77
CA GLY A 225 47.79 19.73 14.99
C GLY A 225 47.88 21.25 14.87
N SER A 226 46.78 21.93 14.55
CA SER A 226 46.70 23.38 14.36
C SER A 226 45.30 23.97 14.60
N HIS A 227 45.18 25.30 14.64
CA HIS A 227 43.94 26.02 14.96
C HIS A 227 42.90 25.90 13.83
N PHE A 228 42.07 24.84 13.88
CA PHE A 228 40.86 24.73 13.07
C PHE A 228 39.74 25.56 13.73
N GLN A 229 39.16 26.49 12.99
CA GLN A 229 38.26 27.51 13.51
C GLN A 229 37.08 27.74 12.57
N VAL A 230 35.95 28.15 13.15
CA VAL A 230 34.78 28.64 12.42
C VAL A 230 34.38 30.02 12.93
N GLN A 231 34.07 30.93 12.03
CA GLN A 231 33.70 32.31 12.33
C GLN A 231 32.53 32.77 11.45
N TRP A 232 31.66 33.61 12.00
CA TRP A 232 30.72 34.41 11.21
C TRP A 232 31.38 35.71 10.76
N THR A 233 31.31 35.98 9.46
CA THR A 233 31.75 37.23 8.83
C THR A 233 30.56 37.97 8.23
N ASP A 234 30.75 39.22 7.82
CA ASP A 234 29.73 40.01 7.11
C ASP A 234 29.31 39.36 5.77
N ARG A 235 30.10 38.40 5.27
CA ARG A 235 29.89 37.67 4.02
C ARG A 235 29.46 36.21 4.23
N GLY A 236 29.13 35.81 5.47
CA GLY A 236 28.69 34.45 5.77
C GLY A 236 29.63 33.67 6.69
N LEU A 237 29.46 32.34 6.69
CA LEU A 237 30.25 31.40 7.48
C LEU A 237 31.64 31.26 6.88
N HIS A 238 32.67 31.41 7.69
CA HIS A 238 34.06 31.25 7.28
C HIS A 238 34.69 30.15 8.12
N ILE A 239 35.17 29.10 7.47
CA ILE A 239 35.87 28.00 8.13
C ILE A 239 37.35 28.14 7.77
N THR A 240 38.18 28.37 8.78
CA THR A 240 39.61 28.55 8.61
C THR A 240 40.36 27.49 9.40
N GLY A 241 41.25 26.77 8.74
CA GLY A 241 42.29 25.98 9.39
C GLY A 241 43.62 26.33 8.76
N GLN A 242 44.56 26.85 9.55
CA GLN A 242 45.94 26.92 9.10
C GLN A 242 46.74 25.86 9.84
N GLY A 243 47.02 24.76 9.14
CA GLY A 243 47.90 23.69 9.60
C GLY A 243 47.25 22.31 9.52
N GLN A 244 47.76 21.39 10.33
CA GLN A 244 47.50 19.96 10.22
C GLN A 244 46.16 19.58 10.88
N VAL A 245 45.17 19.18 10.09
CA VAL A 245 43.84 18.76 10.56
C VAL A 245 43.46 17.44 9.89
N ARG A 246 42.81 16.57 10.65
CA ARG A 246 42.10 15.40 10.13
C ARG A 246 40.61 15.62 10.32
N ILE A 247 39.86 15.55 9.24
CA ILE A 247 38.40 15.71 9.26
C ILE A 247 37.72 14.58 8.50
N ILE A 248 36.47 14.33 8.88
CA ILE A 248 35.52 13.61 8.05
C ILE A 248 34.44 14.62 7.67
N VAL A 249 34.21 14.80 6.36
CA VAL A 249 33.12 15.62 5.86
C VAL A 249 32.06 14.70 5.30
N GLU A 250 30.88 14.76 5.90
CA GLU A 250 29.70 14.06 5.41
C GLU A 250 28.62 15.08 5.12
N GLY A 251 28.06 15.01 3.93
CA GLY A 251 26.98 15.89 3.53
C GLY A 251 26.06 15.22 2.54
N TYR A 252 25.03 15.94 2.15
CA TYR A 252 24.21 15.52 1.03
C TYR A 252 23.84 16.69 0.16
N GLN A 253 23.90 16.45 -1.14
CA GLN A 253 23.30 17.36 -2.11
C GLN A 253 21.79 17.34 -1.90
N LYS A 254 21.22 18.52 -1.64
CA LYS A 254 19.79 18.76 -1.44
C LYS A 254 19.07 18.57 -2.76
N ASN A 255 18.67 17.33 -2.99
CA ASN A 255 17.64 17.01 -3.95
C ASN A 255 16.35 16.74 -3.18
N THR A 256 15.22 16.97 -3.84
CA THR A 256 13.91 16.71 -3.25
C THR A 256 13.25 15.59 -4.03
N ILE A 257 12.70 14.63 -3.29
CA ILE A 257 11.71 13.70 -3.81
C ILE A 257 10.33 14.21 -3.45
N GLN A 258 9.36 13.96 -4.32
CA GLN A 258 7.95 14.16 -4.04
C GLN A 258 7.21 12.86 -4.31
N VAL A 259 6.56 12.34 -3.27
CA VAL A 259 5.64 11.22 -3.38
C VAL A 259 4.25 11.78 -3.62
N ASN A 260 3.63 11.38 -4.74
CA ASN A 260 2.23 11.70 -5.02
C ASN A 260 1.41 10.42 -4.84
N VAL A 261 0.31 10.55 -4.11
CA VAL A 261 -0.60 9.44 -3.82
C VAL A 261 -2.00 9.85 -4.22
N ASP A 262 -2.57 9.11 -5.16
CA ASP A 262 -3.96 9.24 -5.55
C ASP A 262 -4.73 8.05 -5.00
N VAL A 263 -5.78 8.34 -4.23
CA VAL A 263 -6.68 7.32 -3.67
C VAL A 263 -8.03 7.48 -4.36
N THR A 264 -8.49 6.42 -5.01
CA THR A 264 -9.82 6.35 -5.60
C THR A 264 -10.68 5.45 -4.74
N GLU A 265 -11.74 6.02 -4.15
CA GLU A 265 -12.69 5.30 -3.32
C GLU A 265 -13.51 4.30 -4.16
N PRO A 266 -14.02 3.21 -3.57
CA PRO A 266 -14.75 2.17 -4.29
C PRO A 266 -15.92 2.69 -5.14
N GLU A 267 -16.63 3.73 -4.67
CA GLU A 267 -17.77 4.32 -5.39
C GLU A 267 -17.38 5.08 -6.66
N GLU A 268 -16.14 5.53 -6.76
CA GLU A 268 -15.64 6.35 -7.88
C GLU A 268 -14.98 5.49 -8.97
N LEU A 269 -14.77 4.20 -8.70
CA LEU A 269 -14.18 3.27 -9.65
C LEU A 269 -15.15 2.94 -10.79
N THR A 270 -14.69 3.12 -12.01
CA THR A 270 -15.43 2.80 -13.24
C THR A 270 -15.39 1.31 -13.60
N ALA A 271 -14.39 0.58 -13.09
CA ALA A 271 -14.20 -0.85 -13.29
C ALA A 271 -14.01 -1.58 -11.96
N PRO A 272 -14.54 -2.81 -11.81
CA PRO A 272 -14.36 -3.58 -10.59
C PRO A 272 -12.91 -4.06 -10.44
N SER A 273 -12.42 -4.12 -9.20
CA SER A 273 -11.13 -4.74 -8.86
C SER A 273 -11.15 -6.24 -9.11
N TYR A 274 -12.32 -6.86 -9.00
CA TYR A 274 -12.55 -8.25 -9.37
C TYR A 274 -13.96 -8.47 -9.84
N ARG A 275 -14.11 -9.36 -10.82
CA ARG A 275 -15.38 -9.75 -11.40
C ARG A 275 -15.42 -11.25 -11.58
N ILE A 276 -16.55 -11.85 -11.22
CA ILE A 276 -16.90 -13.22 -11.57
C ILE A 276 -18.35 -13.27 -12.04
N ALA A 277 -18.58 -13.88 -13.19
CA ALA A 277 -19.92 -14.17 -13.68
C ALA A 277 -20.06 -15.68 -13.91
N VAL A 278 -21.22 -16.22 -13.53
CA VAL A 278 -21.55 -17.62 -13.72
C VAL A 278 -22.87 -17.70 -14.46
N ILE A 279 -22.85 -18.43 -15.58
CA ILE A 279 -23.98 -18.64 -16.47
C ILE A 279 -24.12 -20.14 -16.69
N ASN A 280 -25.31 -20.67 -16.44
CA ASN A 280 -25.65 -22.09 -16.61
C ASN A 280 -24.68 -23.00 -15.85
N GLY A 281 -24.31 -22.57 -14.63
CA GLY A 281 -23.40 -23.29 -13.74
C GLY A 281 -21.92 -23.25 -14.14
N SER A 282 -21.53 -22.44 -15.13
CA SER A 282 -20.13 -22.31 -15.56
C SER A 282 -19.67 -20.86 -15.51
N LYS A 283 -18.42 -20.62 -15.13
CA LYS A 283 -17.83 -19.28 -15.16
C LYS A 283 -17.74 -18.76 -16.60
N VAL A 284 -18.16 -17.52 -16.82
CA VAL A 284 -18.09 -16.83 -18.10
C VAL A 284 -17.36 -15.50 -17.90
N ASN A 285 -16.43 -15.19 -18.80
CA ASN A 285 -15.68 -13.92 -18.78
C ASN A 285 -16.07 -12.98 -19.93
N ASP A 286 -16.78 -13.47 -20.95
CA ASP A 286 -17.15 -12.70 -22.14
C ASP A 286 -18.33 -11.77 -21.87
N ASP A 287 -18.09 -10.46 -21.96
CA ASP A 287 -19.08 -9.42 -21.69
C ASP A 287 -20.31 -9.52 -22.59
N ALA A 288 -20.11 -9.84 -23.87
CA ALA A 288 -21.20 -9.95 -24.82
C ALA A 288 -22.13 -11.12 -24.48
N THR A 289 -21.57 -12.25 -24.04
CA THR A 289 -22.32 -13.43 -23.58
C THR A 289 -23.09 -13.11 -22.31
N ILE A 290 -22.45 -12.45 -21.34
CA ILE A 290 -23.07 -12.08 -20.06
C ILE A 290 -24.23 -11.11 -20.28
N GLN A 291 -24.01 -10.05 -21.07
CA GLN A 291 -25.05 -9.09 -21.40
C GLN A 291 -26.22 -9.75 -22.13
N LYS A 292 -25.95 -10.61 -23.12
CA LYS A 292 -27.00 -11.32 -23.86
C LYS A 292 -27.78 -12.31 -23.01
N SER A 293 -27.17 -12.94 -22.00
CA SER A 293 -27.90 -13.82 -21.05
C SER A 293 -28.84 -12.96 -20.20
N ARG A 294 -28.31 -11.90 -19.60
CA ARG A 294 -29.08 -10.96 -18.77
C ARG A 294 -30.24 -10.31 -19.52
N ASP A 295 -30.04 -9.87 -20.77
CA ASP A 295 -31.07 -9.22 -21.59
C ASP A 295 -32.21 -10.17 -22.00
N ARG A 296 -31.95 -11.47 -22.05
CA ARG A 296 -32.95 -12.50 -22.34
C ARG A 296 -33.75 -12.92 -21.11
N SER A 297 -33.28 -12.57 -19.91
CA SER A 297 -33.89 -13.03 -18.68
C SER A 297 -35.20 -12.28 -18.39
N PRO A 298 -36.28 -12.99 -17.98
CA PRO A 298 -37.52 -12.34 -17.58
C PRO A 298 -37.41 -11.61 -16.23
N TRP A 299 -36.34 -11.82 -15.47
CA TRP A 299 -36.11 -11.24 -14.17
C TRP A 299 -34.62 -11.01 -13.92
N VAL A 300 -34.28 -9.81 -13.47
CA VAL A 300 -32.93 -9.43 -13.06
C VAL A 300 -33.04 -8.65 -11.75
N GLU A 301 -32.30 -9.06 -10.74
CA GLU A 301 -32.19 -8.38 -9.46
C GLU A 301 -30.80 -7.78 -9.30
N TYR A 302 -30.74 -6.52 -8.89
CA TYR A 302 -29.49 -5.80 -8.59
C TYR A 302 -29.46 -5.41 -7.11
N ILE A 303 -28.35 -5.71 -6.46
CA ILE A 303 -28.08 -5.25 -5.10
C ILE A 303 -26.64 -4.80 -4.97
N GLU A 304 -26.44 -3.74 -4.18
CA GLU A 304 -25.11 -3.32 -3.74
C GLU A 304 -24.98 -3.39 -2.23
N ARG A 305 -23.74 -3.55 -1.77
CA ARG A 305 -23.41 -3.48 -0.36
C ARG A 305 -22.06 -2.85 -0.13
N LYS A 306 -22.06 -1.84 0.73
CA LYS A 306 -20.86 -1.22 1.26
C LYS A 306 -20.48 -1.91 2.55
N VAL A 307 -19.26 -2.43 2.61
CA VAL A 307 -18.72 -3.08 3.80
C VAL A 307 -17.32 -2.56 4.09
N THR A 308 -16.84 -2.79 5.31
CA THR A 308 -15.47 -2.49 5.69
C THR A 308 -14.61 -3.71 5.43
N VAL A 309 -13.47 -3.53 4.75
CA VAL A 309 -12.45 -4.57 4.61
C VAL A 309 -11.38 -4.37 5.69
N GLU A 310 -11.04 -5.43 6.41
CA GLU A 310 -9.81 -5.47 7.18
C GLU A 310 -8.65 -5.87 6.27
N LYS A 311 -7.64 -5.00 6.20
CA LYS A 311 -6.47 -5.21 5.36
C LYS A 311 -5.22 -5.24 6.22
N LEU A 312 -4.61 -6.42 6.28
CA LEU A 312 -3.26 -6.64 6.77
C LEU A 312 -2.49 -7.32 5.63
N LYS A 313 -1.54 -6.61 5.04
CA LYS A 313 -0.61 -7.19 4.07
C LYS A 313 0.77 -7.16 4.69
N TYR A 314 1.40 -8.31 4.80
CA TYR A 314 2.74 -8.43 5.36
C TYR A 314 3.35 -9.74 4.91
N GLU A 315 4.53 -9.65 4.34
CA GLU A 315 5.39 -10.80 4.03
C GLU A 315 6.74 -10.51 4.66
N GLU A 316 7.25 -11.43 5.47
CA GLU A 316 8.55 -11.26 6.13
C GLU A 316 9.69 -11.17 5.11
N SER A 317 9.56 -11.85 3.97
CA SER A 317 10.50 -11.74 2.87
C SER A 317 9.77 -11.75 1.55
N ILE A 318 10.22 -10.93 0.61
CA ILE A 318 9.69 -10.83 -0.75
C ILE A 318 10.84 -10.78 -1.76
N ASP A 319 10.69 -11.54 -2.83
CA ASP A 319 11.59 -11.56 -3.98
C ASP A 319 11.03 -10.62 -5.06
N VAL A 320 11.86 -9.72 -5.56
CA VAL A 320 11.48 -8.68 -6.52
C VAL A 320 12.22 -8.90 -7.82
N ASP A 321 11.57 -9.51 -8.81
CA ASP A 321 12.20 -9.90 -10.08
C ASP A 321 12.10 -8.85 -11.18
N SER A 322 11.11 -7.96 -11.10
CA SER A 322 10.80 -7.02 -12.19
C SER A 322 10.28 -5.68 -11.66
N PRO A 323 10.39 -4.61 -12.46
CA PRO A 323 9.81 -3.32 -12.12
C PRO A 323 8.29 -3.42 -12.10
N SER A 324 7.74 -3.56 -10.91
CA SER A 324 6.31 -3.48 -10.64
C SER A 324 6.10 -2.64 -9.38
N THR A 325 5.00 -1.88 -9.36
CA THR A 325 4.56 -1.22 -8.13
C THR A 325 3.70 -2.18 -7.33
N THR A 326 4.27 -2.74 -6.26
CA THR A 326 3.60 -3.74 -5.43
C THR A 326 3.57 -3.28 -3.98
N GLU A 327 2.39 -3.26 -3.36
CA GLU A 327 2.27 -3.04 -1.92
C GLU A 327 2.85 -4.26 -1.18
N TRP A 328 3.88 -4.06 -0.37
CA TRP A 328 4.55 -5.12 0.39
C TRP A 328 4.01 -5.18 1.84
N ILE A 329 3.90 -4.02 2.49
CA ILE A 329 3.43 -3.90 3.87
C ILE A 329 2.24 -2.97 3.91
N ALA A 330 1.16 -3.38 4.58
CA ALA A 330 0.02 -2.54 4.85
C ALA A 330 -0.70 -2.91 6.15
N GLY A 331 -0.89 -1.93 7.02
CA GLY A 331 -1.60 -2.12 8.28
C GLY A 331 -1.44 -0.93 9.22
N ARG A 332 -1.51 -1.20 10.52
CA ARG A 332 -1.33 -0.21 11.59
C ARG A 332 -0.35 -0.72 12.63
N LEU A 333 0.68 0.06 12.95
CA LEU A 333 1.57 -0.20 14.08
C LEU A 333 0.83 0.07 15.39
N THR A 334 0.90 -0.89 16.32
CA THR A 334 0.33 -0.77 17.66
C THR A 334 1.35 -0.41 18.74
N MET A 335 2.63 -0.51 18.41
CA MET A 335 3.73 -0.07 19.24
C MET A 335 4.82 0.55 18.37
N ASN A 336 5.72 1.31 19.01
CA ASN A 336 6.89 1.85 18.33
C ASN A 336 7.79 0.72 17.84
N VAL A 337 8.36 0.92 16.65
CA VAL A 337 9.30 -0.05 16.09
C VAL A 337 10.57 -0.08 16.95
N PRO A 338 11.05 -1.27 17.38
CA PRO A 338 12.28 -1.35 18.16
C PRO A 338 13.48 -0.76 17.43
N GLU A 339 14.41 -0.15 18.16
CA GLU A 339 15.59 0.50 17.55
C GLU A 339 16.50 -0.47 16.78
N TYR A 340 16.53 -1.74 17.19
CA TYR A 340 17.29 -2.80 16.53
C TYR A 340 16.62 -3.35 15.27
N ALA A 341 15.37 -2.96 14.98
CA ALA A 341 14.62 -3.50 13.85
C ALA A 341 15.01 -2.81 12.55
N TYR A 342 15.32 -3.60 11.53
CA TYR A 342 15.70 -3.15 10.20
C TYR A 342 15.11 -4.08 9.14
N PHE A 343 15.08 -3.63 7.89
CA PHE A 343 14.96 -4.55 6.76
C PHE A 343 16.31 -4.61 6.04
N ARG A 344 16.57 -5.78 5.47
CA ARG A 344 17.76 -6.06 4.67
C ARG A 344 17.35 -6.20 3.22
N VAL A 345 18.07 -5.52 2.33
CA VAL A 345 18.01 -5.78 0.89
C VAL A 345 19.24 -6.59 0.52
N THR A 346 19.04 -7.70 -0.20
CA THR A 346 20.11 -8.56 -0.70
C THR A 346 20.00 -8.70 -2.21
N VAL A 347 21.13 -8.63 -2.91
CA VAL A 347 21.26 -8.81 -4.35
C VAL A 347 22.47 -9.70 -4.65
N ALA A 348 22.55 -10.26 -5.86
CA ALA A 348 23.70 -11.05 -6.24
C ALA A 348 24.97 -10.17 -6.36
N PRO A 349 26.19 -10.72 -6.09
CA PRO A 349 27.43 -9.96 -6.12
C PRO A 349 27.73 -9.27 -7.46
N GLN A 350 27.29 -9.84 -8.59
CA GLN A 350 27.48 -9.27 -9.92
C GLN A 350 26.37 -8.28 -10.33
N ASP A 351 25.26 -8.22 -9.59
CA ASP A 351 24.13 -7.40 -9.99
C ASP A 351 24.40 -5.93 -9.66
N THR A 352 24.14 -5.07 -10.64
CA THR A 352 24.14 -3.61 -10.51
C THR A 352 22.74 -3.09 -10.82
N GLY A 353 22.40 -1.93 -10.29
CA GLY A 353 21.07 -1.35 -10.45
C GLY A 353 20.56 -0.74 -9.15
N ARG A 354 19.24 -0.60 -9.06
CA ARG A 354 18.57 0.01 -7.91
C ARG A 354 17.19 -0.58 -7.67
N ILE A 355 16.75 -0.51 -6.43
CA ILE A 355 15.37 -0.72 -6.03
C ILE A 355 14.88 0.51 -5.27
N ILE A 356 13.63 0.90 -5.52
CA ILE A 356 13.00 2.04 -4.88
C ILE A 356 11.81 1.54 -4.07
N LEU A 357 11.76 1.92 -2.80
CA LEU A 357 10.61 1.74 -1.92
C LEU A 357 9.97 3.09 -1.64
N ILE A 358 8.66 3.09 -1.45
CA ILE A 358 7.91 4.24 -0.97
C ILE A 358 7.19 3.79 0.30
N ALA A 359 7.36 4.57 1.37
CA ALA A 359 6.75 4.27 2.66
C ALA A 359 5.85 5.41 3.09
N ARG A 360 4.70 5.07 3.68
CA ARG A 360 3.82 5.98 4.40
C ARG A 360 4.00 5.77 5.90
N ASP A 361 4.28 6.85 6.60
CA ASP A 361 4.37 6.90 8.06
C ASP A 361 3.32 7.87 8.62
N GLY A 362 2.13 7.37 8.96
CA GLY A 362 1.01 8.25 9.30
C GLY A 362 0.60 9.09 8.10
N ASP A 363 0.86 10.40 8.15
CA ASP A 363 0.57 11.34 7.06
C ASP A 363 1.83 11.77 6.28
N GLU A 364 3.02 11.33 6.72
CA GLU A 364 4.26 11.58 6.00
C GLU A 364 4.58 10.47 5.01
N TYR A 365 5.26 10.84 3.92
CA TYR A 365 5.77 9.89 2.94
C TYR A 365 7.29 9.96 2.85
N ARG A 366 7.92 8.81 2.67
CA ARG A 366 9.37 8.67 2.53
C ARG A 366 9.69 7.81 1.33
N GLY A 367 10.71 8.19 0.59
CA GLY A 367 11.31 7.34 -0.44
C GLY A 367 12.54 6.64 0.16
N VAL A 368 12.76 5.40 -0.25
CA VAL A 368 14.00 4.69 0.01
C VAL A 368 14.60 4.26 -1.33
N LEU A 369 15.78 4.75 -1.64
CA LEU A 369 16.57 4.29 -2.77
C LEU A 369 17.63 3.34 -2.22
N ILE A 370 17.71 2.13 -2.77
CA ILE A 370 18.85 1.24 -2.57
C ILE A 370 19.50 1.03 -3.92
N GLU A 371 20.80 1.30 -4.04
CA GLU A 371 21.53 1.20 -5.30
C GLU A 371 22.91 0.57 -5.15
N LYS A 372 23.37 -0.02 -6.26
CA LYS A 372 24.72 -0.53 -6.42
C LYS A 372 25.23 -0.13 -7.81
N GLN A 373 26.33 0.61 -7.82
CA GLN A 373 26.82 1.31 -9.02
C GLN A 373 27.74 0.45 -9.88
N SER A 374 28.52 -0.44 -9.25
CA SER A 374 29.41 -1.43 -9.90
C SER A 374 29.44 -2.73 -9.11
N GLU A 375 29.90 -3.82 -9.74
CA GLU A 375 29.98 -5.16 -9.12
C GLU A 375 30.73 -5.17 -7.78
N ASP A 376 31.84 -4.43 -7.72
CA ASP A 376 32.70 -4.31 -6.53
C ASP A 376 32.25 -3.24 -5.54
N SER A 377 31.26 -2.40 -5.91
CA SER A 377 30.75 -1.36 -5.01
C SER A 377 29.86 -1.95 -3.93
N ALA A 378 29.93 -1.36 -2.73
CA ALA A 378 28.97 -1.65 -1.68
C ALA A 378 27.57 -1.14 -2.06
N LEU A 379 26.53 -1.85 -1.65
CA LEU A 379 25.16 -1.34 -1.70
C LEU A 379 25.04 -0.13 -0.78
N GLN A 380 24.38 0.90 -1.31
CA GLN A 380 24.08 2.12 -0.58
C GLN A 380 22.57 2.28 -0.50
N ALA A 381 22.08 2.80 0.62
CA ALA A 381 20.69 3.16 0.77
C ALA A 381 20.55 4.64 1.18
N VAL A 382 19.53 5.29 0.64
CA VAL A 382 19.13 6.66 0.94
C VAL A 382 17.67 6.66 1.37
N VAL A 383 17.39 7.13 2.58
CA VAL A 383 16.03 7.38 3.06
C VAL A 383 15.80 8.88 3.03
N ALA A 384 14.83 9.35 2.26
CA ALA A 384 14.50 10.76 2.13
C ALA A 384 13.01 10.98 2.40
N THR A 385 12.67 12.10 3.03
CA THR A 385 11.27 12.48 3.27
C THR A 385 10.74 13.28 2.09
N SER A 386 9.50 13.01 1.68
CA SER A 386 8.82 13.75 0.62
C SER A 386 8.75 15.24 0.97
N GLY A 387 9.15 16.09 0.03
CA GLY A 387 9.20 17.55 0.26
C GLY A 387 10.36 18.01 1.16
N ASP A 388 11.29 17.12 1.54
CA ASP A 388 12.52 17.45 2.28
C ASP A 388 12.25 18.11 3.67
N SER A 389 11.22 17.62 4.38
CA SER A 389 10.90 18.10 5.74
C SER A 389 11.91 17.66 6.81
N SER A 390 12.76 16.68 6.51
CA SER A 390 13.80 16.18 7.42
C SER A 390 15.05 15.76 6.63
N PRO A 391 16.26 15.89 7.22
CA PRO A 391 17.49 15.42 6.57
C PRO A 391 17.39 13.94 6.15
N PRO A 392 17.83 13.59 4.93
CA PRO A 392 17.96 12.21 4.49
C PRO A 392 18.98 11.46 5.33
N LYS A 393 18.79 10.14 5.41
CA LYS A 393 19.69 9.21 6.09
C LYS A 393 20.35 8.32 5.05
N PHE A 394 21.64 8.06 5.23
CA PHE A 394 22.46 7.24 4.34
C PHE A 394 22.94 6.00 5.05
N TYR A 395 22.93 4.88 4.35
CA TYR A 395 23.42 3.60 4.84
C TYR A 395 24.34 2.98 3.80
N ILE A 396 25.40 2.33 4.25
CA ILE A 396 26.32 1.58 3.41
C ILE A 396 26.41 0.17 3.97
N GLY A 397 26.19 -0.80 3.10
CA GLY A 397 26.35 -2.20 3.42
C GLY A 397 27.66 -2.77 2.86
N ASN A 398 27.58 -3.98 2.32
CA ASN A 398 28.66 -4.64 1.60
C ASN A 398 28.24 -4.82 0.13
N THR A 399 28.99 -5.62 -0.63
CA THR A 399 28.73 -5.85 -2.07
C THR A 399 27.45 -6.63 -2.36
N THR A 400 26.81 -7.24 -1.36
CA THR A 400 25.63 -8.11 -1.55
C THR A 400 24.41 -7.69 -0.74
N SER A 401 24.58 -6.88 0.30
CA SER A 401 23.49 -6.51 1.20
C SER A 401 23.67 -5.13 1.81
N VAL A 402 22.55 -4.48 2.15
CA VAL A 402 22.47 -3.28 2.98
C VAL A 402 21.31 -3.38 3.96
N ASP A 403 21.55 -2.89 5.18
CA ASP A 403 20.56 -2.84 6.26
C ASP A 403 20.05 -1.41 6.42
N VAL A 404 18.73 -1.27 6.48
CA VAL A 404 18.07 0.03 6.68
C VAL A 404 17.16 -0.07 7.91
N PRO A 405 17.47 0.66 9.00
CA PRO A 405 16.66 0.66 10.20
C PRO A 405 15.24 1.14 9.93
N TRP A 406 14.24 0.41 10.44
CA TRP A 406 12.84 0.81 10.32
C TRP A 406 12.56 2.14 11.02
N SER A 407 13.30 2.49 12.07
CA SER A 407 13.25 3.81 12.73
C SER A 407 13.66 4.98 11.83
N SER A 408 14.24 4.71 10.66
CA SER A 408 14.49 5.72 9.61
C SER A 408 13.26 6.03 8.78
N ILE A 409 12.32 5.09 8.74
CA ILE A 409 11.10 5.14 7.95
C ILE A 409 9.92 5.49 8.84
N PHE A 410 9.74 4.76 9.93
CA PHE A 410 8.63 4.92 10.87
C PHE A 410 9.11 5.63 12.13
N GLN A 411 8.68 6.87 12.31
CA GLN A 411 8.99 7.66 13.50
C GLN A 411 8.29 7.09 14.75
N ALA A 412 8.77 7.47 15.94
CA ALA A 412 8.04 7.16 17.16
C ALA A 412 6.69 7.89 17.17
N PHE A 413 5.67 7.27 17.77
CA PHE A 413 4.35 7.85 17.98
C PHE A 413 3.88 7.58 19.42
N ASP A 414 2.90 8.36 19.87
CA ASP A 414 2.28 8.15 21.18
C ASP A 414 1.35 6.94 21.13
N THR A 415 1.84 5.82 21.65
CA THR A 415 1.12 4.55 21.71
C THR A 415 -0.09 4.60 22.64
N SER A 416 -0.20 5.60 23.53
CA SER A 416 -1.38 5.79 24.38
C SER A 416 -2.58 6.35 23.61
N THR A 417 -2.33 7.06 22.50
CA THR A 417 -3.36 7.69 21.67
C THR A 417 -3.89 6.79 20.56
N GLY A 418 -3.28 5.62 20.35
CA GLY A 418 -3.79 4.60 19.45
C GLY A 418 -2.71 3.92 18.61
N SER A 419 -2.98 3.79 17.32
CA SER A 419 -2.12 3.07 16.36
C SER A 419 -1.94 3.87 15.08
N LYS A 420 -0.77 3.76 14.47
CA LYS A 420 -0.36 4.54 13.29
C LYS A 420 -0.44 3.72 12.02
N VAL A 421 -1.12 4.22 11.00
CA VAL A 421 -1.18 3.57 9.68
C VAL A 421 0.20 3.59 9.03
N ILE A 422 0.64 2.44 8.53
CA ILE A 422 1.88 2.31 7.76
C ILE A 422 1.62 1.55 6.47
N LEU A 423 2.30 1.97 5.41
CA LEU A 423 2.28 1.34 4.09
C LEU A 423 3.69 1.32 3.52
N VAL A 424 4.07 0.25 2.82
CA VAL A 424 5.31 0.18 2.05
C VAL A 424 4.99 -0.40 0.69
N TRP A 425 5.34 0.34 -0.36
CA TRP A 425 5.29 -0.11 -1.74
C TRP A 425 6.70 -0.31 -2.26
N ILE A 426 6.92 -1.42 -2.96
CA ILE A 426 8.05 -1.58 -3.85
C ILE A 426 7.66 -0.86 -5.13
N TYR A 427 8.35 0.22 -5.48
CA TYR A 427 8.00 1.09 -6.61
C TYR A 427 8.65 0.60 -7.91
N GLY A 428 9.85 0.05 -7.84
CA GLY A 428 10.51 -0.57 -8.98
C GLY A 428 11.86 -1.18 -8.64
N ASN A 429 12.27 -2.17 -9.43
CA ASN A 429 13.56 -2.83 -9.37
C ASN A 429 14.23 -2.79 -10.75
N THR A 430 15.50 -2.41 -10.81
CA THR A 430 16.33 -2.40 -12.01
C THR A 430 17.63 -3.20 -11.83
N PHE A 431 17.75 -4.00 -10.77
CA PHE A 431 18.84 -4.97 -10.65
C PHE A 431 18.76 -6.00 -11.78
N GLY A 432 19.91 -6.51 -12.21
CA GLY A 432 19.99 -7.53 -13.27
C GLY A 432 19.32 -8.86 -12.90
N GLY A 433 19.22 -9.15 -11.60
CA GLY A 433 18.52 -10.31 -11.05
C GLY A 433 17.53 -9.93 -9.94
N THR A 434 17.10 -10.95 -9.19
CA THR A 434 16.17 -10.83 -8.07
C THR A 434 16.77 -10.04 -6.93
N ALA A 435 16.10 -8.95 -6.54
CA ALA A 435 16.38 -8.28 -5.28
C ALA A 435 15.49 -8.88 -4.18
N LYS A 436 16.10 -9.39 -3.12
CA LYS A 436 15.37 -9.94 -1.97
C LYS A 436 15.29 -8.90 -0.87
N ILE A 437 14.08 -8.60 -0.41
CA ILE A 437 13.85 -7.74 0.75
C ILE A 437 13.37 -8.61 1.90
N THR A 438 14.01 -8.51 3.06
CA THR A 438 13.65 -9.26 4.26
C THR A 438 13.51 -8.33 5.45
N ASP A 439 12.37 -8.39 6.13
CA ASP A 439 12.14 -7.73 7.41
C ASP A 439 12.80 -8.51 8.55
N MET A 440 13.87 -7.94 9.11
CA MET A 440 14.61 -8.51 10.24
C MET A 440 14.05 -8.05 11.60
N GLY A 441 13.04 -7.16 11.58
CA GLY A 441 12.34 -6.65 12.75
C GLY A 441 11.06 -7.39 13.10
N HIS A 442 10.56 -8.24 12.20
CA HIS A 442 9.28 -8.96 12.30
C HIS A 442 8.10 -8.03 12.62
N LEU A 443 7.96 -6.93 11.86
CA LEU A 443 6.91 -5.92 12.02
C LEU A 443 5.50 -6.52 12.08
N GLY A 444 5.28 -7.65 11.40
CA GLY A 444 4.01 -8.39 11.45
C GLY A 444 3.53 -8.72 12.88
N THR A 445 4.45 -8.87 13.84
CA THR A 445 4.11 -9.14 15.26
C THR A 445 3.53 -7.93 16.00
N ILE A 446 3.80 -6.72 15.50
CA ILE A 446 3.40 -5.45 16.12
C ILE A 446 2.36 -4.68 15.28
N MET A 447 1.95 -5.27 14.16
CA MET A 447 0.95 -4.73 13.25
C MET A 447 -0.44 -5.31 13.52
N LYS A 448 -1.45 -4.47 13.28
CA LYS A 448 -2.86 -4.88 13.16
C LYS A 448 -3.41 -4.45 11.80
N PRO A 449 -4.54 -5.02 11.35
CA PRO A 449 -5.17 -4.58 10.13
C PRO A 449 -5.53 -3.09 10.15
N LYS A 450 -5.40 -2.44 9.00
CA LYS A 450 -6.14 -1.19 8.72
C LYS A 450 -7.52 -1.54 8.18
N PHE A 451 -8.44 -0.58 8.27
CA PHE A 451 -9.81 -0.76 7.80
C PHE A 451 -10.07 0.20 6.64
N GLU A 452 -10.57 -0.33 5.54
CA GLU A 452 -10.87 0.44 4.33
C GLU A 452 -12.30 0.16 3.87
N ARG A 453 -12.84 1.03 3.02
CA ARG A 453 -14.15 0.81 2.41
C ARG A 453 -14.00 -0.14 1.22
N THR A 454 -15.02 -0.96 1.02
CA THR A 454 -15.19 -1.78 -0.18
C THR A 454 -16.67 -1.83 -0.54
N MET A 455 -16.96 -2.07 -1.82
CA MET A 455 -18.30 -2.19 -2.34
C MET A 455 -18.43 -3.48 -3.15
N LEU A 456 -19.48 -4.25 -2.86
CA LEU A 456 -19.87 -5.42 -3.64
C LEU A 456 -21.13 -5.06 -4.43
N LYS A 457 -21.15 -5.37 -5.71
CA LYS A 457 -22.34 -5.28 -6.57
C LYS A 457 -22.65 -6.66 -7.11
N LEU A 458 -23.92 -7.04 -7.04
CA LEU A 458 -24.38 -8.35 -7.46
C LEU A 458 -25.60 -8.18 -8.35
N TRP A 459 -25.54 -8.82 -9.52
CA TRP A 459 -26.69 -9.06 -10.38
C TRP A 459 -27.02 -10.54 -10.33
N VAL A 460 -28.29 -10.90 -10.16
CA VAL A 460 -28.78 -12.28 -10.25
C VAL A 460 -29.96 -12.32 -11.22
N TRP A 461 -30.00 -13.31 -12.10
CA TRP A 461 -31.07 -13.45 -13.08
C TRP A 461 -31.38 -14.92 -13.38
N ASP A 462 -32.54 -15.17 -13.98
CA ASP A 462 -32.92 -16.52 -14.43
C ASP A 462 -32.22 -16.87 -15.74
N ASP A 463 -31.71 -18.11 -15.85
CA ASP A 463 -31.43 -18.74 -17.15
C ASP A 463 -32.75 -18.94 -17.90
N SER A 464 -32.74 -18.65 -19.20
CA SER A 464 -33.93 -18.63 -20.07
C SER A 464 -34.46 -20.01 -20.42
#